data_AF-A0A4R1WLI0-F1
#
_entry.id   AF-A0A4R1WLI0-F1
#
_cell.length_a   1.000
_cell.length_b   1.000
_cell.length_c   1.000
_cell.angle_alpha   90.00
_cell.angle_beta   90.00
_cell.angle_gamma   90.00
#
_symmetry.space_group_name_H-M   'P 1'
#
loop_
_entity.id
_entity.type
_entity.pdbx_description
1 polymer ?
#
loop_
_entity_poly.entity_id
_entity_poly.type
_entity_poly.pdbx_seq_one_letter_code
_entity_poly.pdbx_strand_id
1 'polypeptide(L)'
;MPTRQLPSPPSLEHLKKQAKTLLKQVRAEDPAAVALAAEFHPVSNLADAQLVIARSYGFASWSRLTHHLDLITQYSRYPHRQAIGGPLDTPGRRADEFLRLATLQYGSDDPVRRSAACELLTKFPDVALSNIYTMVVAGDVPAVRAELARDGALASREGGPYRWESLLYLSYSRLDVTPEAPVEIARMLLAHGADPNAGYLWEGLPSPFTALTGAFGRGEGDQPPHQSRLALARLLLEAGADANDSQTMYNCGPGCPPPYDDDHLELLLEFGLGRGDGGAWHERLTTVHHTPRQLLEDELVFASSEGLLHRVQLVLAQGTDPDGRGTEHPIFCGHRAYELAAVVGYTEVAELLRAHGAAPLDDVHELYAAVMQGSSFEADSDLAARAVQRNRFLPLRAAELGRTEALEPLKELGFDLNVLGMNTPLHQAAFHGHLETVKKLIELGADPTIRDCGYNSTPQGWAEHNHQQHVVDYLGGL
;
A
#
# COMPACT_ATOMS: atom_id res chain seq x y z
N MET A 1 -2.78 24.45 2.34
CA MET A 1 -3.12 23.03 2.52
C MET A 1 -4.58 22.85 2.17
N PRO A 2 -4.98 21.81 1.41
CA PRO A 2 -6.40 21.53 1.17
C PRO A 2 -7.12 21.33 2.52
N THR A 3 -8.29 21.94 2.67
CA THR A 3 -9.12 21.76 3.88
C THR A 3 -10.16 20.67 3.71
N ARG A 4 -10.29 20.11 2.50
CA ARG A 4 -11.25 19.06 2.16
C ARG A 4 -10.59 17.99 1.29
N GLN A 5 -10.97 16.73 1.51
CA GLN A 5 -10.65 15.63 0.61
C GLN A 5 -11.76 15.44 -0.41
N LEU A 6 -11.41 15.10 -1.65
CA LEU A 6 -12.39 14.77 -2.67
C LEU A 6 -13.22 13.55 -2.23
N PRO A 7 -14.54 13.55 -2.47
CA PRO A 7 -15.36 12.37 -2.21
C PRO A 7 -14.94 11.20 -3.11
N SER A 8 -15.06 9.97 -2.62
CA SER A 8 -14.80 8.75 -3.40
C SER A 8 -16.11 7.98 -3.67
N PRO A 9 -16.50 7.76 -4.95
CA PRO A 9 -15.89 8.29 -6.17
C PRO A 9 -16.26 9.77 -6.40
N PRO A 10 -15.37 10.57 -7.01
CA PRO A 10 -15.64 11.99 -7.21
C PRO A 10 -16.59 12.20 -8.40
N SER A 11 -17.51 13.17 -8.28
CA SER A 11 -18.51 13.47 -9.32
C SER A 11 -18.46 14.95 -9.71
N LEU A 12 -18.15 15.22 -10.97
CA LEU A 12 -18.14 16.58 -11.52
C LEU A 12 -19.51 17.26 -11.38
N GLU A 13 -20.61 16.51 -11.57
CA GLU A 13 -21.97 17.05 -11.40
C GLU A 13 -22.26 17.42 -9.96
N HIS A 14 -21.79 16.62 -8.99
CA HIS A 14 -21.89 16.97 -7.58
C HIS A 14 -21.09 18.23 -7.26
N LEU A 15 -19.87 18.36 -7.77
CA LEU A 15 -19.01 19.53 -7.54
C LEU A 15 -19.57 20.80 -8.18
N LYS A 16 -20.17 20.71 -9.38
CA LYS A 16 -20.92 21.82 -10.00
C LYS A 16 -22.11 22.24 -9.13
N LYS A 17 -22.83 21.29 -8.51
CA LYS A 17 -23.91 21.60 -7.58
C LYS A 17 -23.37 22.28 -6.32
N GLN A 18 -22.24 21.81 -5.76
CA GLN A 18 -21.59 22.48 -4.62
C GLN A 18 -21.24 23.94 -4.94
N ALA A 19 -20.65 24.22 -6.11
CA ALA A 19 -20.33 25.60 -6.52
C ALA A 19 -21.59 26.49 -6.65
N LYS A 20 -22.69 25.96 -7.20
CA LYS A 20 -23.97 26.68 -7.27
C LYS A 20 -24.55 26.94 -5.87
N THR A 21 -24.47 25.97 -4.97
CA THR A 21 -24.92 26.09 -3.58
C THR A 21 -24.10 27.12 -2.84
N LEU A 22 -22.77 27.09 -2.97
CA LEU A 22 -21.86 28.08 -2.39
C LEU A 22 -22.21 29.50 -2.83
N LEU A 23 -22.39 29.75 -4.13
CA LEU A 23 -22.77 31.06 -4.64
C LEU A 23 -24.09 31.55 -4.04
N LYS A 24 -25.09 30.66 -3.90
CA LYS A 24 -26.38 31.00 -3.28
C LYS A 24 -26.21 31.34 -1.79
N GLN A 25 -25.41 30.58 -1.07
CA GLN A 25 -25.18 30.76 0.36
C GLN A 25 -24.37 32.03 0.67
N VAL A 26 -23.34 32.34 -0.11
CA VAL A 26 -22.59 33.61 0.01
C VAL A 26 -23.52 34.81 -0.19
N ARG A 27 -24.43 34.75 -1.18
CA ARG A 27 -25.44 35.81 -1.41
C ARG A 27 -26.47 35.93 -0.30
N ALA A 28 -26.67 34.87 0.48
CA ALA A 28 -27.55 34.84 1.65
C ALA A 28 -26.80 35.17 2.95
N GLU A 29 -25.51 35.56 2.88
CA GLU A 29 -24.66 35.88 4.02
C GLU A 29 -24.52 34.72 5.03
N ASP A 30 -24.55 33.48 4.54
CA ASP A 30 -24.31 32.29 5.38
C ASP A 30 -22.87 32.34 5.95
N PRO A 31 -22.69 32.27 7.29
CA PRO A 31 -21.37 32.47 7.91
C PRO A 31 -20.30 31.49 7.44
N ALA A 32 -20.66 30.21 7.22
CA ALA A 32 -19.71 29.19 6.80
C ALA A 32 -19.29 29.37 5.32
N ALA A 33 -20.25 29.69 4.46
CA ALA A 33 -19.97 29.97 3.05
C ALA A 33 -19.12 31.24 2.85
N VAL A 34 -19.39 32.29 3.64
CA VAL A 34 -18.59 33.53 3.63
C VAL A 34 -17.17 33.27 4.11
N ALA A 35 -16.99 32.48 5.18
CA ALA A 35 -15.67 32.10 5.67
C ALA A 35 -14.87 31.32 4.61
N LEU A 36 -15.49 30.34 3.95
CA LEU A 36 -14.85 29.56 2.89
C LEU A 36 -14.45 30.44 1.68
N ALA A 37 -15.30 31.38 1.29
CA ALA A 37 -14.98 32.35 0.24
C ALA A 37 -13.83 33.28 0.64
N ALA A 38 -13.83 33.78 1.88
CA ALA A 38 -12.75 34.62 2.41
C ALA A 38 -11.40 33.89 2.46
N GLU A 39 -11.43 32.59 2.76
CA GLU A 39 -10.22 31.76 2.80
C GLU A 39 -9.62 31.55 1.41
N PHE A 40 -10.44 31.21 0.41
CA PHE A 40 -9.92 30.73 -0.87
C PHE A 40 -10.01 31.71 -2.03
N HIS A 41 -11.10 32.48 -2.18
CA HIS A 41 -11.32 33.48 -3.24
C HIS A 41 -12.69 34.19 -3.07
N PRO A 42 -12.79 35.53 -3.19
CA PRO A 42 -14.07 36.24 -3.14
C PRO A 42 -15.08 35.75 -4.18
N VAL A 43 -16.34 35.54 -3.78
CA VAL A 43 -17.38 34.96 -4.65
C VAL A 43 -18.40 36.00 -5.09
N SER A 44 -18.38 36.39 -6.37
CA SER A 44 -19.38 37.26 -7.00
C SER A 44 -20.27 36.53 -8.02
N ASN A 45 -19.69 35.51 -8.67
CA ASN A 45 -20.31 34.75 -9.74
C ASN A 45 -19.98 33.25 -9.62
N LEU A 46 -20.47 32.45 -10.56
CA LEU A 46 -20.30 30.99 -10.52
C LEU A 46 -18.84 30.57 -10.74
N ALA A 47 -18.08 31.27 -11.57
CA ALA A 47 -16.66 30.95 -11.81
C ALA A 47 -15.82 31.17 -10.55
N ASP A 48 -16.12 32.23 -9.78
CA ASP A 48 -15.49 32.45 -8.48
C ASP A 48 -15.82 31.32 -7.49
N ALA A 49 -17.09 30.91 -7.42
CA ALA A 49 -17.51 29.80 -6.56
C ALA A 49 -16.85 28.48 -6.97
N GLN A 50 -16.70 28.22 -8.28
CA GLN A 50 -15.96 27.07 -8.80
C GLN A 50 -14.48 27.12 -8.40
N LEU A 51 -13.85 28.29 -8.44
CA LEU A 51 -12.46 28.47 -8.01
C LEU A 51 -12.29 28.19 -6.51
N VAL A 52 -13.22 28.67 -5.67
CA VAL A 52 -13.23 28.35 -4.23
C VAL A 52 -13.34 26.85 -4.01
N ILE A 53 -14.28 26.17 -4.67
CA ILE A 53 -14.43 24.72 -4.56
C ILE A 53 -13.13 24.01 -4.98
N ALA A 54 -12.54 24.37 -6.12
CA ALA A 54 -11.29 23.79 -6.59
C ALA A 54 -10.16 23.96 -5.57
N ARG A 55 -9.94 25.18 -5.07
CA ARG A 55 -8.89 25.47 -4.09
C ARG A 55 -9.12 24.79 -2.74
N SER A 56 -10.38 24.65 -2.31
CA SER A 56 -10.71 23.93 -1.07
C SER A 56 -10.31 22.44 -1.12
N TYR A 57 -10.26 21.87 -2.33
CA TYR A 57 -9.77 20.52 -2.61
C TYR A 57 -8.29 20.48 -3.05
N GLY A 58 -7.57 21.62 -2.99
CA GLY A 58 -6.13 21.68 -3.30
C GLY A 58 -5.78 21.96 -4.77
N PHE A 59 -6.76 22.21 -5.64
CA PHE A 59 -6.52 22.52 -7.05
C PHE A 59 -6.40 24.02 -7.29
N ALA A 60 -5.36 24.44 -8.01
CA ALA A 60 -5.11 25.85 -8.31
C ALA A 60 -6.22 26.50 -9.19
N SER A 61 -6.96 25.70 -9.96
CA SER A 61 -8.05 26.16 -10.82
C SER A 61 -9.14 25.09 -10.98
N TRP A 62 -10.34 25.52 -11.38
CA TRP A 62 -11.43 24.61 -11.74
C TRP A 62 -11.05 23.68 -12.91
N SER A 63 -10.33 24.20 -13.92
CA SER A 63 -9.88 23.40 -15.07
C SER A 63 -8.93 22.27 -14.67
N ARG A 64 -8.04 22.49 -13.69
CA ARG A 64 -7.16 21.44 -13.16
C ARG A 64 -7.96 20.38 -12.42
N LEU A 65 -8.94 20.78 -11.62
CA LEU A 65 -9.86 19.83 -10.96
C LEU A 65 -10.63 19.00 -11.99
N THR A 66 -11.24 19.62 -13.01
CA THR A 66 -11.99 18.86 -14.03
C THR A 66 -11.09 17.90 -14.80
N HIS A 67 -9.88 18.34 -15.17
CA HIS A 67 -8.91 17.48 -15.84
C HIS A 67 -8.52 16.27 -14.98
N HIS A 68 -8.27 16.48 -13.68
CA HIS A 68 -8.00 15.39 -12.75
C HIS A 68 -9.17 14.38 -12.66
N LEU A 69 -10.41 14.84 -12.67
CA LEU A 69 -11.60 13.96 -12.69
C LEU A 69 -11.74 13.17 -14.00
N ASP A 70 -11.41 13.80 -15.12
CA ASP A 70 -11.40 13.14 -16.43
C ASP A 70 -10.34 12.03 -16.45
N LEU A 71 -9.15 12.28 -15.89
CA LEU A 71 -8.10 11.28 -15.74
C LEU A 71 -8.52 10.12 -14.82
N ILE A 72 -9.12 10.41 -13.66
CA ILE A 72 -9.67 9.34 -12.80
C ILE A 72 -10.67 8.50 -13.60
N THR A 73 -11.61 9.14 -14.29
CA THR A 73 -12.63 8.44 -15.09
C THR A 73 -11.99 7.59 -16.21
N GLN A 74 -10.95 8.11 -16.86
CA GLN A 74 -10.25 7.44 -17.94
C GLN A 74 -9.48 6.20 -17.45
N TYR A 75 -8.79 6.31 -16.32
CA TYR A 75 -7.86 5.29 -15.83
C TYR A 75 -8.44 4.38 -14.73
N SER A 76 -9.59 4.71 -14.14
CA SER A 76 -10.25 3.82 -13.17
C SER A 76 -10.52 2.45 -13.77
N ARG A 77 -10.16 1.40 -13.05
CA ARG A 77 -10.54 0.01 -13.33
C ARG A 77 -11.01 -0.68 -12.06
N TYR A 78 -11.78 -1.74 -12.26
CA TYR A 78 -12.40 -2.53 -11.19
C TYR A 78 -12.19 -4.04 -11.44
N PRO A 79 -10.94 -4.50 -11.58
CA PRO A 79 -10.68 -5.89 -11.95
C PRO A 79 -11.26 -6.86 -10.92
N HIS A 80 -11.08 -6.59 -9.63
CA HIS A 80 -11.60 -7.41 -8.52
C HIS A 80 -13.13 -7.49 -8.43
N ARG A 81 -13.87 -6.62 -9.14
CA ARG A 81 -15.35 -6.65 -9.20
C ARG A 81 -15.87 -7.50 -10.37
N GLN A 82 -14.99 -7.98 -11.25
CA GLN A 82 -15.39 -8.87 -12.32
C GLN A 82 -15.65 -10.27 -11.77
N ALA A 83 -16.89 -10.75 -11.92
CA ALA A 83 -17.26 -12.09 -11.48
C ALA A 83 -16.42 -13.16 -12.20
N ILE A 84 -16.20 -14.30 -11.56
CA ILE A 84 -15.55 -15.50 -12.13
C ILE A 84 -16.56 -16.66 -12.05
N GLY A 85 -16.51 -17.60 -12.99
CA GLY A 85 -17.42 -18.75 -13.07
C GLY A 85 -18.66 -18.51 -13.94
N GLY A 86 -18.55 -17.65 -14.96
CA GLY A 86 -19.64 -17.35 -15.89
C GLY A 86 -19.85 -18.40 -16.99
N PRO A 87 -20.89 -18.26 -17.84
CA PRO A 87 -21.13 -19.16 -18.97
C PRO A 87 -19.97 -19.16 -20.00
N LEU A 88 -19.62 -20.34 -20.50
CA LEU A 88 -18.50 -20.57 -21.45
C LEU A 88 -18.95 -20.94 -22.88
N ASP A 89 -20.17 -20.56 -23.23
CA ASP A 89 -20.87 -20.92 -24.45
C ASP A 89 -20.33 -20.24 -25.72
N THR A 90 -19.62 -19.11 -25.61
CA THR A 90 -19.03 -18.40 -26.76
C THR A 90 -17.51 -18.28 -26.65
N PRO A 91 -16.77 -18.22 -27.78
CA PRO A 91 -15.32 -18.01 -27.75
C PRO A 91 -14.90 -16.75 -26.98
N GLY A 92 -15.62 -15.64 -27.15
CA GLY A 92 -15.34 -14.39 -26.42
C GLY A 92 -15.47 -14.54 -24.91
N ARG A 93 -16.54 -15.20 -24.42
CA ARG A 93 -16.71 -15.46 -22.98
C ARG A 93 -15.63 -16.39 -22.43
N ARG A 94 -15.17 -17.38 -23.22
CA ARG A 94 -14.05 -18.25 -22.84
C ARG A 94 -12.74 -17.49 -22.72
N ALA A 95 -12.46 -16.58 -23.66
CA ALA A 95 -11.29 -15.70 -23.61
C ALA A 95 -11.34 -14.78 -22.37
N ASP A 96 -12.48 -14.13 -22.11
CA ASP A 96 -12.62 -13.26 -20.94
C ASP A 96 -12.53 -14.02 -19.61
N GLU A 97 -13.07 -15.25 -19.55
CA GLU A 97 -12.93 -16.10 -18.36
C GLU A 97 -11.47 -16.50 -18.15
N PHE A 98 -10.78 -16.92 -19.21
CA PHE A 98 -9.36 -17.28 -19.13
C PHE A 98 -8.53 -16.12 -18.59
N LEU A 99 -8.71 -14.91 -19.12
CA LEU A 99 -8.01 -13.73 -18.64
C LEU A 99 -8.32 -13.43 -17.17
N ARG A 100 -9.61 -13.51 -16.78
CA ARG A 100 -10.01 -13.32 -15.37
C ARG A 100 -9.39 -14.36 -14.44
N LEU A 101 -9.25 -15.60 -14.87
CA LEU A 101 -8.65 -16.67 -14.05
C LEU A 101 -7.12 -16.53 -13.97
N ALA A 102 -6.48 -16.15 -15.07
CA ALA A 102 -5.01 -16.20 -15.21
C ALA A 102 -4.28 -14.96 -14.69
N THR A 103 -4.94 -13.82 -14.51
CA THR A 103 -4.28 -12.56 -14.05
C THR A 103 -4.69 -12.14 -12.65
N LEU A 104 -3.76 -11.55 -11.89
CA LEU A 104 -4.08 -10.93 -10.61
C LEU A 104 -5.07 -9.77 -10.75
N GLN A 105 -5.94 -9.62 -9.75
CA GLN A 105 -6.91 -8.51 -9.70
C GLN A 105 -6.84 -7.68 -8.41
N TYR A 106 -5.98 -8.06 -7.47
CA TYR A 106 -5.83 -7.45 -6.14
C TYR A 106 -7.19 -7.38 -5.42
N GLY A 107 -7.81 -8.56 -5.29
CA GLY A 107 -9.06 -8.78 -4.56
C GLY A 107 -9.06 -10.15 -3.91
N SER A 108 -10.11 -10.94 -4.11
CA SER A 108 -10.12 -12.36 -3.72
C SER A 108 -9.32 -13.21 -4.71
N ASP A 109 -8.03 -12.91 -4.85
CA ASP A 109 -7.09 -13.73 -5.60
C ASP A 109 -6.78 -15.01 -4.81
N ASP A 110 -6.96 -16.15 -5.48
CA ASP A 110 -6.79 -17.49 -4.91
C ASP A 110 -5.91 -18.31 -5.87
N PRO A 111 -4.87 -19.00 -5.39
CA PRO A 111 -4.03 -19.88 -6.21
C PRO A 111 -4.81 -20.89 -7.07
N VAL A 112 -6.00 -21.33 -6.64
CA VAL A 112 -6.88 -22.25 -7.39
C VAL A 112 -7.31 -21.66 -8.74
N ARG A 113 -7.37 -20.33 -8.89
CA ARG A 113 -7.72 -19.68 -10.16
C ARG A 113 -6.72 -20.01 -11.27
N ARG A 114 -5.43 -20.12 -10.93
CA ARG A 114 -4.39 -20.53 -11.86
C ARG A 114 -4.66 -21.93 -12.41
N SER A 115 -4.98 -22.88 -11.53
CA SER A 115 -5.33 -24.25 -11.93
C SER A 115 -6.57 -24.27 -12.83
N ALA A 116 -7.60 -23.47 -12.50
CA ALA A 116 -8.79 -23.34 -13.32
C ALA A 116 -8.51 -22.72 -14.71
N ALA A 117 -7.57 -21.77 -14.81
CA ALA A 117 -7.13 -21.24 -16.11
C ALA A 117 -6.47 -22.33 -16.98
N CYS A 118 -5.61 -23.17 -16.40
CA CYS A 118 -4.99 -24.31 -17.08
C CYS A 118 -6.02 -25.35 -17.54
N GLU A 119 -7.01 -25.66 -16.68
CA GLU A 119 -8.12 -26.56 -17.03
C GLU A 119 -8.96 -26.01 -18.18
N LEU A 120 -9.22 -24.70 -18.19
CA LEU A 120 -9.95 -24.03 -19.27
C LEU A 120 -9.19 -24.12 -20.59
N LEU A 121 -7.87 -23.88 -20.60
CA LEU A 121 -7.03 -24.06 -21.80
C LEU A 121 -7.01 -25.52 -22.27
N THR A 122 -6.97 -26.49 -21.35
CA THR A 122 -7.01 -27.92 -21.70
C THR A 122 -8.33 -28.28 -22.38
N LYS A 123 -9.44 -27.73 -21.88
CA LYS A 123 -10.78 -27.98 -22.42
C LYS A 123 -11.04 -27.22 -23.73
N PHE A 124 -10.49 -26.01 -23.86
CA PHE A 124 -10.67 -25.11 -24.99
C PHE A 124 -9.33 -24.54 -25.47
N PRO A 125 -8.52 -25.32 -26.20
CA PRO A 125 -7.18 -24.88 -26.61
C PRO A 125 -7.18 -23.66 -27.54
N ASP A 126 -8.28 -23.43 -28.27
CA ASP A 126 -8.51 -22.26 -29.12
C ASP A 126 -8.48 -20.93 -28.35
N VAL A 127 -8.69 -20.98 -27.03
CA VAL A 127 -8.67 -19.79 -26.17
C VAL A 127 -7.31 -19.12 -26.15
N ALA A 128 -6.21 -19.87 -26.17
CA ALA A 128 -4.86 -19.30 -26.17
C ALA A 128 -4.62 -18.35 -27.36
N LEU A 129 -5.26 -18.62 -28.50
CA LEU A 129 -5.10 -17.89 -29.75
C LEU A 129 -6.29 -16.96 -30.09
N SER A 130 -7.18 -16.71 -29.15
CA SER A 130 -8.42 -15.97 -29.41
C SER A 130 -8.21 -14.49 -29.72
N ASN A 131 -7.26 -13.84 -29.06
CA ASN A 131 -6.86 -12.46 -29.31
C ASN A 131 -5.47 -12.18 -28.72
N ILE A 132 -4.92 -10.98 -28.96
CA ILE A 132 -3.59 -10.61 -28.45
C ILE A 132 -3.47 -10.77 -26.93
N TYR A 133 -4.51 -10.48 -26.15
CA TYR A 133 -4.48 -10.56 -24.69
C TYR A 133 -4.37 -12.01 -24.20
N THR A 134 -5.09 -12.94 -24.83
CA THR A 134 -4.97 -14.37 -24.48
C THR A 134 -3.61 -14.93 -24.91
N MET A 135 -3.09 -14.48 -26.06
CA MET A 135 -1.79 -14.93 -26.57
C MET A 135 -0.64 -14.52 -25.64
N VAL A 136 -0.66 -13.29 -25.12
CA VAL A 136 0.37 -12.82 -24.18
C VAL A 136 0.33 -13.57 -22.85
N VAL A 137 -0.88 -13.84 -22.32
CA VAL A 137 -1.06 -14.59 -21.05
C VAL A 137 -0.68 -16.06 -21.23
N ALA A 138 -1.01 -16.66 -22.37
CA ALA A 138 -0.66 -18.04 -22.70
C ALA A 138 0.82 -18.23 -23.08
N GLY A 139 1.58 -17.14 -23.25
CA GLY A 139 3.00 -17.21 -23.61
C GLY A 139 3.28 -17.65 -25.05
N ASP A 140 2.32 -17.48 -25.98
CA ASP A 140 2.48 -17.89 -27.37
C ASP A 140 3.26 -16.84 -28.18
N VAL A 141 4.59 -16.94 -28.12
CA VAL A 141 5.51 -16.02 -28.79
C VAL A 141 5.25 -15.93 -30.31
N PRO A 142 5.13 -17.04 -31.08
CA PRO A 142 4.86 -16.96 -32.51
C PRO A 142 3.54 -16.25 -32.86
N ALA A 143 2.46 -16.51 -32.12
CA ALA A 143 1.17 -15.89 -32.36
C ALA A 143 1.20 -14.39 -32.06
N VAL A 144 1.79 -13.97 -30.93
CA VAL A 144 1.99 -12.55 -30.60
C VAL A 144 2.77 -11.85 -31.72
N ARG A 145 3.87 -12.46 -32.18
CA ARG A 145 4.70 -11.90 -33.25
C ARG A 145 3.91 -11.71 -34.55
N ALA A 146 3.14 -12.72 -34.95
CA ALA A 146 2.33 -12.66 -36.16
C ALA A 146 1.24 -11.58 -36.09
N GLU A 147 0.59 -11.46 -34.93
CA GLU A 147 -0.51 -10.51 -34.76
C GLU A 147 -0.01 -9.05 -34.69
N LEU A 148 1.11 -8.79 -34.00
CA LEU A 148 1.75 -7.47 -33.98
C LEU A 148 2.31 -7.06 -35.35
N ALA A 149 2.81 -8.00 -36.14
CA ALA A 149 3.23 -7.73 -37.52
C ALA A 149 2.04 -7.35 -38.42
N ARG A 150 0.83 -7.83 -38.10
CA ARG A 150 -0.42 -7.47 -38.79
C ARG A 150 -0.97 -6.12 -38.35
N ASP A 151 -1.02 -5.87 -37.04
CA ASP A 151 -1.53 -4.63 -36.44
C ASP A 151 -0.73 -4.29 -35.18
N GLY A 152 0.34 -3.50 -35.34
CA GLY A 152 1.20 -3.09 -34.24
C GLY A 152 0.47 -2.26 -33.17
N ALA A 153 -0.65 -1.60 -33.52
CA ALA A 153 -1.42 -0.82 -32.57
C ALA A 153 -2.10 -1.70 -31.50
N LEU A 154 -2.12 -3.02 -31.67
CA LEU A 154 -2.58 -3.96 -30.64
C LEU A 154 -1.72 -3.92 -29.38
N ALA A 155 -0.45 -3.50 -29.46
CA ALA A 155 0.43 -3.41 -28.30
C ALA A 155 -0.07 -2.46 -27.21
N SER A 156 -0.73 -1.36 -27.62
CA SER A 156 -1.27 -0.31 -26.74
C SER A 156 -2.79 -0.19 -26.80
N ARG A 157 -3.49 -1.14 -27.43
CA ARG A 157 -4.95 -1.13 -27.52
C ARG A 157 -5.54 -1.67 -26.22
N GLU A 158 -6.50 -0.96 -25.65
CA GLU A 158 -7.28 -1.47 -24.52
C GLU A 158 -8.26 -2.56 -24.98
N GLY A 159 -8.42 -3.61 -24.18
CA GLY A 159 -9.47 -4.61 -24.39
C GLY A 159 -9.56 -5.64 -23.25
N GLY A 160 -10.19 -6.78 -23.56
CA GLY A 160 -10.47 -7.83 -22.60
C GLY A 160 -11.44 -7.40 -21.47
N PRO A 161 -11.60 -8.23 -20.43
CA PRO A 161 -12.56 -7.99 -19.34
C PRO A 161 -12.22 -6.77 -18.47
N TYR A 162 -10.99 -6.27 -18.55
CA TYR A 162 -10.48 -5.20 -17.69
C TYR A 162 -10.18 -3.91 -18.45
N ARG A 163 -10.39 -3.87 -19.77
CA ARG A 163 -9.96 -2.74 -20.61
C ARG A 163 -8.51 -2.37 -20.34
N TRP A 164 -7.65 -3.37 -20.37
CA TRP A 164 -6.22 -3.25 -20.18
C TRP A 164 -5.51 -3.34 -21.53
N GLU A 165 -4.33 -2.74 -21.60
CA GLU A 165 -3.37 -2.96 -22.68
C GLU A 165 -2.69 -4.32 -22.53
N SER A 166 -2.11 -4.85 -23.62
CA SER A 166 -1.46 -6.17 -23.62
C SER A 166 -0.35 -6.31 -22.57
N LEU A 167 0.39 -5.23 -22.32
CA LEU A 167 1.49 -5.24 -21.34
C LEU A 167 1.01 -5.46 -19.91
N LEU A 168 -0.19 -4.99 -19.56
CA LEU A 168 -0.80 -5.25 -18.25
C LEU A 168 -1.24 -6.70 -18.12
N TYR A 169 -1.89 -7.27 -19.15
CA TYR A 169 -2.25 -8.68 -19.14
C TYR A 169 -1.04 -9.59 -18.97
N LEU A 170 0.07 -9.25 -19.64
CA LEU A 170 1.34 -9.95 -19.46
C LEU A 170 1.87 -9.83 -18.03
N SER A 171 2.00 -8.60 -17.52
CA SER A 171 2.63 -8.34 -16.22
C SER A 171 1.84 -8.91 -15.04
N TYR A 172 0.51 -8.90 -15.14
CA TYR A 172 -0.39 -9.43 -14.10
C TYR A 172 -0.66 -10.93 -14.25
N SER A 173 -0.16 -11.60 -15.29
CA SER A 173 -0.31 -13.04 -15.48
C SER A 173 0.34 -13.85 -14.35
N ARG A 174 -0.32 -14.92 -13.92
CA ARG A 174 0.21 -15.93 -13.00
C ARG A 174 0.19 -17.32 -13.60
N LEU A 175 0.06 -17.45 -14.92
CA LEU A 175 0.18 -18.73 -15.60
C LEU A 175 1.66 -19.13 -15.74
N ASP A 176 2.00 -20.40 -15.51
CA ASP A 176 3.35 -20.90 -15.84
C ASP A 176 3.45 -21.10 -17.35
N VAL A 177 4.38 -20.40 -17.98
CA VAL A 177 4.71 -20.52 -19.39
C VAL A 177 6.22 -20.72 -19.56
N THR A 178 6.67 -20.98 -20.78
CA THR A 178 8.11 -21.14 -21.07
C THR A 178 8.89 -19.91 -20.54
N PRO A 179 9.94 -20.08 -19.71
CA PRO A 179 10.54 -18.99 -18.93
C PRO A 179 10.96 -17.75 -19.74
N GLU A 180 11.38 -17.94 -20.99
CA GLU A 180 11.83 -16.88 -21.89
C GLU A 180 10.66 -16.10 -22.53
N ALA A 181 9.48 -16.72 -22.63
CA ALA A 181 8.35 -16.18 -23.39
C ALA A 181 7.87 -14.81 -22.88
N PRO A 182 7.69 -14.56 -21.56
CA PRO A 182 7.18 -13.27 -21.10
C PRO A 182 8.12 -12.11 -21.44
N VAL A 183 9.43 -12.29 -21.30
CA VAL A 183 10.43 -11.26 -21.59
C VAL A 183 10.51 -11.00 -23.10
N GLU A 184 10.42 -12.05 -23.93
CA GLU A 184 10.38 -11.90 -25.39
C GLU A 184 9.11 -11.18 -25.86
N ILE A 185 7.95 -11.55 -25.31
CA ILE A 185 6.67 -10.91 -25.60
C ILE A 185 6.68 -9.45 -25.18
N ALA A 186 7.14 -9.13 -23.96
CA ALA A 186 7.27 -7.75 -23.49
C ALA A 186 8.15 -6.93 -24.44
N ARG A 187 9.30 -7.47 -24.88
CA ARG A 187 10.19 -6.79 -25.83
C ARG A 187 9.49 -6.49 -27.15
N MET A 188 8.69 -7.43 -27.66
CA MET A 188 7.90 -7.21 -28.88
C MET A 188 6.83 -6.14 -28.69
N LEU A 189 6.10 -6.15 -27.57
CA LEU A 189 5.08 -5.15 -27.26
C LEU A 189 5.69 -3.74 -27.17
N LEU A 190 6.79 -3.60 -26.44
CA LEU A 190 7.52 -2.33 -26.29
C LEU A 190 8.05 -1.84 -27.64
N ALA A 191 8.60 -2.73 -28.49
CA ALA A 191 9.05 -2.39 -29.84
C ALA A 191 7.91 -1.92 -30.77
N HIS A 192 6.66 -2.28 -30.47
CA HIS A 192 5.46 -1.82 -31.17
C HIS A 192 4.72 -0.68 -30.44
N GLY A 193 5.36 -0.04 -29.46
CA GLY A 193 4.86 1.19 -28.84
C GLY A 193 3.97 1.00 -27.62
N ALA A 194 3.97 -0.17 -26.97
CA ALA A 194 3.37 -0.30 -25.65
C ALA A 194 4.03 0.69 -24.66
N ASP A 195 3.24 1.37 -23.83
CA ASP A 195 3.75 2.26 -22.80
C ASP A 195 4.36 1.44 -21.65
N PRO A 196 5.66 1.54 -21.34
CA PRO A 196 6.25 0.86 -20.18
C PRO A 196 5.65 1.34 -18.85
N ASN A 197 5.02 2.53 -18.84
CA ASN A 197 4.27 3.09 -17.72
C ASN A 197 2.75 2.85 -17.83
N ALA A 198 2.32 1.90 -18.67
CA ALA A 198 0.94 1.45 -18.71
C ALA A 198 0.47 1.07 -17.30
N GLY A 199 -0.75 1.45 -16.97
CA GLY A 199 -1.30 1.25 -15.63
C GLY A 199 -2.73 1.75 -15.51
N TYR A 200 -3.31 1.55 -14.34
CA TYR A 200 -4.68 1.93 -14.04
C TYR A 200 -4.84 2.39 -12.60
N LEU A 201 -5.92 3.10 -12.31
CA LEU A 201 -6.30 3.48 -10.94
C LEU A 201 -7.27 2.45 -10.38
N TRP A 202 -6.87 1.75 -9.32
CA TRP A 202 -7.72 0.77 -8.65
C TRP A 202 -8.86 1.51 -7.94
N GLU A 203 -10.09 1.31 -8.41
CA GLU A 203 -11.28 2.06 -7.95
C GLU A 203 -11.18 3.59 -8.06
N GLY A 204 -10.27 4.12 -8.89
CA GLY A 204 -10.01 5.56 -8.94
C GLY A 204 -9.23 6.11 -7.74
N LEU A 205 -8.63 5.24 -6.93
CA LEU A 205 -7.62 5.64 -5.94
C LEU A 205 -6.41 6.27 -6.65
N PRO A 206 -5.71 7.22 -6.01
CA PRO A 206 -4.66 7.99 -6.66
C PRO A 206 -3.42 7.16 -7.02
N SER A 207 -3.13 6.08 -6.30
CA SER A 207 -1.95 5.24 -6.55
C SER A 207 -2.16 4.32 -7.76
N PRO A 208 -1.36 4.44 -8.83
CA PRO A 208 -1.52 3.64 -10.03
C PRO A 208 -0.97 2.22 -9.86
N PHE A 209 -1.73 1.26 -10.35
CA PHE A 209 -1.30 -0.12 -10.54
C PHE A 209 -0.66 -0.22 -11.93
N THR A 210 0.67 -0.21 -11.98
CA THR A 210 1.45 -0.16 -13.24
C THR A 210 1.86 -1.55 -13.73
N ALA A 211 2.43 -1.62 -14.93
CA ALA A 211 3.09 -2.83 -15.41
C ALA A 211 4.21 -3.33 -14.46
N LEU A 212 4.96 -2.42 -13.82
CA LEU A 212 5.96 -2.78 -12.80
C LEU A 212 5.29 -3.40 -11.58
N THR A 213 4.21 -2.77 -11.08
CA THR A 213 3.43 -3.30 -9.95
C THR A 213 2.95 -4.74 -10.24
N GLY A 214 2.44 -4.99 -11.45
CA GLY A 214 2.03 -6.33 -11.87
C GLY A 214 3.16 -7.35 -11.89
N ALA A 215 4.34 -6.96 -12.40
CA ALA A 215 5.51 -7.83 -12.47
C ALA A 215 6.01 -8.24 -11.07
N PHE A 216 6.03 -7.30 -10.12
CA PHE A 216 6.47 -7.57 -8.75
C PHE A 216 5.42 -8.27 -7.86
N GLY A 217 4.12 -8.01 -8.06
CA GLY A 217 3.06 -8.64 -7.27
C GLY A 217 2.90 -8.02 -5.86
N ARG A 218 2.83 -8.89 -4.85
CA ARG A 218 2.81 -8.59 -3.40
C ARG A 218 1.61 -7.70 -2.99
N GLY A 219 1.76 -6.83 -1.98
CA GLY A 219 0.67 -6.06 -1.38
C GLY A 219 -0.10 -6.81 -0.29
N GLU A 220 -1.23 -6.24 0.15
CA GLU A 220 -1.88 -6.59 1.44
C GLU A 220 -2.32 -8.07 1.53
N GLY A 221 -2.57 -8.70 0.39
CA GLY A 221 -2.93 -10.12 0.28
C GLY A 221 -1.77 -11.04 -0.09
N ASP A 222 -0.52 -10.58 0.02
CA ASP A 222 0.72 -11.28 -0.40
C ASP A 222 0.60 -11.95 -1.77
N GLN A 223 0.21 -11.17 -2.77
CA GLN A 223 -0.02 -11.72 -4.10
C GLN A 223 1.29 -12.25 -4.68
N PRO A 224 1.29 -13.43 -5.34
CA PRO A 224 2.52 -14.00 -5.86
C PRO A 224 3.15 -13.04 -6.89
N PRO A 225 4.49 -12.97 -6.97
CA PRO A 225 5.15 -12.26 -8.06
C PRO A 225 4.92 -12.94 -9.42
N HIS A 226 5.20 -12.24 -10.52
CA HIS A 226 5.23 -12.84 -11.84
C HIS A 226 6.38 -13.87 -11.97
N GLN A 227 6.21 -14.95 -12.74
CA GLN A 227 7.23 -16.00 -12.89
C GLN A 227 8.62 -15.48 -13.31
N SER A 228 8.63 -14.43 -14.14
CA SER A 228 9.82 -13.76 -14.66
C SER A 228 10.10 -12.42 -13.95
N ARG A 229 9.66 -12.27 -12.68
CA ARG A 229 9.67 -11.02 -11.87
C ARG A 229 10.79 -10.04 -12.22
N LEU A 230 12.04 -10.38 -11.91
CA LEU A 230 13.17 -9.48 -12.05
C LEU A 230 13.54 -9.20 -13.52
N ALA A 231 13.48 -10.23 -14.37
CA ALA A 231 13.83 -10.08 -15.79
C ALA A 231 12.80 -9.21 -16.54
N LEU A 232 11.51 -9.37 -16.22
CA LEU A 232 10.44 -8.55 -16.77
C LEU A 232 10.52 -7.11 -16.23
N ALA A 233 10.68 -6.93 -14.91
CA ALA A 233 10.81 -5.61 -14.30
C ALA A 233 12.00 -4.83 -14.87
N ARG A 234 13.18 -5.47 -14.98
CA ARG A 234 14.37 -4.86 -15.59
C ARG A 234 14.11 -4.40 -17.02
N LEU A 235 13.49 -5.23 -17.85
CA LEU A 235 13.16 -4.86 -19.23
C LEU A 235 12.21 -3.65 -19.30
N LEU A 236 11.23 -3.57 -18.39
CA LEU A 236 10.32 -2.43 -18.30
C LEU A 236 11.07 -1.15 -17.90
N LEU A 237 11.94 -1.23 -16.91
CA LEU A 237 12.77 -0.11 -16.45
C LEU A 237 13.74 0.36 -17.55
N GLU A 238 14.41 -0.56 -18.25
CA GLU A 238 15.24 -0.26 -19.43
C GLU A 238 14.46 0.43 -20.55
N ALA A 239 13.17 0.12 -20.69
CA ALA A 239 12.28 0.76 -21.65
C ALA A 239 11.72 2.10 -21.18
N GLY A 240 11.98 2.52 -19.94
CA GLY A 240 11.54 3.79 -19.38
C GLY A 240 10.34 3.72 -18.44
N ALA A 241 10.03 2.54 -17.88
CA ALA A 241 9.12 2.46 -16.75
C ALA A 241 9.72 3.24 -15.56
N ASP A 242 8.88 3.98 -14.84
CA ASP A 242 9.31 4.79 -13.72
C ASP A 242 9.57 3.93 -12.47
N ALA A 243 10.80 3.98 -11.95
CA ALA A 243 11.17 3.32 -10.71
C ALA A 243 10.45 3.91 -9.48
N ASN A 244 9.83 5.10 -9.61
CA ASN A 244 9.12 5.82 -8.55
C ASN A 244 7.59 5.71 -8.67
N ASP A 245 7.06 4.64 -9.27
CA ASP A 245 5.62 4.44 -9.49
C ASP A 245 4.76 4.39 -8.21
N SER A 246 5.39 4.44 -7.04
CA SER A 246 4.84 4.44 -5.68
C SER A 246 4.19 3.11 -5.28
N GLN A 247 3.31 2.55 -6.11
CA GLN A 247 2.55 1.35 -5.76
C GLN A 247 3.45 0.10 -5.66
N THR A 248 4.51 0.00 -6.47
CA THR A 248 5.47 -1.11 -6.36
C THR A 248 6.21 -1.06 -5.02
N MET A 249 6.67 0.12 -4.60
CA MET A 249 7.31 0.31 -3.29
C MET A 249 6.38 -0.06 -2.14
N TYR A 250 5.14 0.41 -2.18
CA TYR A 250 4.15 0.05 -1.19
C TYR A 250 3.91 -1.47 -1.15
N ASN A 251 3.66 -2.09 -2.32
CA ASN A 251 3.38 -3.52 -2.40
C ASN A 251 4.55 -4.40 -1.94
N CYS A 252 5.80 -3.99 -2.13
CA CYS A 252 6.96 -4.80 -1.77
C CYS A 252 7.59 -4.42 -0.41
N GLY A 253 7.11 -3.35 0.21
CA GLY A 253 7.48 -2.91 1.56
C GLY A 253 6.27 -2.91 2.51
N PRO A 254 5.80 -1.74 2.99
CA PRO A 254 4.79 -1.65 4.05
C PRO A 254 3.47 -2.35 3.78
N GLY A 255 3.11 -2.51 2.51
CA GLY A 255 1.86 -3.11 2.10
C GLY A 255 1.88 -4.64 2.11
N CYS A 256 2.99 -5.31 2.40
CA CYS A 256 3.07 -6.78 2.34
C CYS A 256 3.51 -7.40 3.66
N PRO A 257 3.00 -8.60 4.02
CA PRO A 257 3.52 -9.35 5.15
C PRO A 257 4.94 -9.91 4.87
N PRO A 258 5.69 -10.26 5.93
CA PRO A 258 6.97 -10.97 5.82
C PRO A 258 6.79 -12.39 5.25
N PRO A 259 7.86 -13.04 4.74
CA PRO A 259 9.25 -12.57 4.73
C PRO A 259 9.52 -11.51 3.66
N TYR A 260 10.50 -10.64 3.91
CA TYR A 260 10.91 -9.56 3.01
C TYR A 260 12.18 -9.93 2.22
N ASP A 261 12.21 -9.58 0.94
CA ASP A 261 13.41 -9.63 0.08
C ASP A 261 13.71 -8.24 -0.49
N ASP A 262 14.99 -7.96 -0.77
CA ASP A 262 15.45 -6.65 -1.22
C ASP A 262 15.69 -6.55 -2.73
N ASP A 263 15.44 -7.63 -3.49
CA ASP A 263 15.72 -7.68 -4.94
C ASP A 263 14.99 -6.57 -5.70
N HIS A 264 13.74 -6.29 -5.31
CA HIS A 264 12.94 -5.22 -5.91
C HIS A 264 13.57 -3.84 -5.63
N LEU A 265 14.02 -3.61 -4.39
CA LEU A 265 14.58 -2.33 -3.98
C LEU A 265 15.92 -2.10 -4.67
N GLU A 266 16.81 -3.10 -4.69
CA GLU A 266 18.08 -3.02 -5.40
C GLU A 266 17.89 -2.67 -6.89
N LEU A 267 16.95 -3.35 -7.55
CA LEU A 267 16.64 -3.10 -8.95
C LEU A 267 16.06 -1.69 -9.16
N LEU A 268 15.10 -1.25 -8.34
CA LEU A 268 14.51 0.08 -8.48
C LEU A 268 15.54 1.19 -8.21
N LEU A 269 16.44 1.00 -7.25
CA LEU A 269 17.54 1.92 -6.96
C LEU A 269 18.53 2.04 -8.15
N GLU A 270 18.85 0.93 -8.81
CA GLU A 270 19.66 0.93 -10.04
C GLU A 270 19.07 1.87 -11.12
N PHE A 271 17.74 1.93 -11.20
CA PHE A 271 17.00 2.73 -12.19
C PHE A 271 16.48 4.07 -11.65
N GLY A 272 16.97 4.53 -10.49
CA GLY A 272 16.76 5.90 -10.04
C GLY A 272 15.57 6.12 -9.10
N LEU A 273 15.12 5.09 -8.38
CA LEU A 273 14.25 5.27 -7.22
C LEU A 273 14.82 6.31 -6.26
N GLY A 274 13.97 7.22 -5.79
CA GLY A 274 14.35 8.32 -4.90
C GLY A 274 14.82 9.59 -5.61
N ARG A 275 14.88 9.58 -6.95
CA ARG A 275 15.39 10.70 -7.76
C ARG A 275 14.37 11.12 -8.82
N GLY A 276 14.56 12.30 -9.38
CA GLY A 276 13.70 12.83 -10.45
C GLY A 276 12.44 13.53 -9.93
N ASP A 277 11.44 13.63 -10.80
CA ASP A 277 10.18 14.36 -10.59
C ASP A 277 8.99 13.45 -10.27
N GLY A 278 9.20 12.14 -10.10
CA GLY A 278 8.14 11.16 -9.85
C GLY A 278 7.48 10.58 -11.11
N GLY A 279 8.02 10.90 -12.29
CA GLY A 279 7.70 10.21 -13.54
C GLY A 279 6.28 10.40 -14.06
N ALA A 280 5.89 9.53 -14.99
CA ALA A 280 4.73 9.73 -15.85
C ALA A 280 3.41 9.82 -15.08
N TRP A 281 3.25 9.03 -14.00
CA TRP A 281 2.03 9.06 -13.20
C TRP A 281 1.96 10.28 -12.27
N HIS A 282 3.10 10.73 -11.75
CA HIS A 282 3.17 12.00 -11.04
C HIS A 282 2.78 13.17 -11.96
N GLU A 283 3.31 13.20 -13.19
CA GLU A 283 2.95 14.21 -14.19
C GLU A 283 1.46 14.15 -14.58
N ARG A 284 0.89 12.94 -14.72
CA ARG A 284 -0.55 12.77 -15.02
C ARG A 284 -1.42 13.33 -13.90
N LEU A 285 -1.14 12.98 -12.64
CA LEU A 285 -2.08 13.20 -11.55
C LEU A 285 -1.78 14.42 -10.65
N THR A 286 -0.60 15.05 -10.78
CA THR A 286 -0.07 16.36 -10.29
C THR A 286 -0.34 16.83 -8.85
N THR A 287 -1.33 16.32 -8.12
CA THR A 287 -1.80 16.89 -6.86
C THR A 287 -1.81 15.93 -5.67
N VAL A 288 -1.43 14.65 -5.87
CA VAL A 288 -1.61 13.60 -4.83
C VAL A 288 -0.42 12.64 -4.72
N HIS A 289 0.58 12.71 -5.61
CA HIS A 289 1.68 11.74 -5.60
C HIS A 289 2.83 12.14 -4.70
N HIS A 290 3.34 11.14 -3.97
CA HIS A 290 4.54 11.25 -3.17
C HIS A 290 5.72 11.63 -4.06
N THR A 291 6.59 12.50 -3.57
CA THR A 291 7.85 12.75 -4.26
C THR A 291 8.76 11.52 -4.16
N PRO A 292 9.68 11.30 -5.12
CA PRO A 292 10.67 10.23 -5.02
C PRO A 292 11.40 10.18 -3.67
N ARG A 293 11.77 11.35 -3.13
CA ARG A 293 12.42 11.46 -1.83
C ARG A 293 11.53 10.96 -0.69
N GLN A 294 10.25 11.32 -0.71
CA GLN A 294 9.31 10.87 0.31
C GLN A 294 9.08 9.35 0.26
N LEU A 295 9.14 8.73 -0.92
CA LEU A 295 9.07 7.26 -1.04
C LEU A 295 10.25 6.59 -0.31
N LEU A 296 11.47 7.11 -0.46
CA LEU A 296 12.63 6.59 0.27
C LEU A 296 12.56 6.85 1.77
N GLU A 297 12.03 8.00 2.19
CA GLU A 297 11.86 8.30 3.61
C GLU A 297 10.81 7.38 4.24
N ASP A 298 9.68 7.11 3.57
CA ASP A 298 8.68 6.12 4.03
C ASP A 298 9.30 4.71 4.10
N GLU A 299 10.09 4.31 3.11
CA GLU A 299 10.80 3.03 3.11
C GLU A 299 11.83 2.94 4.24
N LEU A 300 12.52 4.03 4.55
CA LEU A 300 13.47 4.08 5.67
C LEU A 300 12.76 3.87 7.01
N VAL A 301 11.62 4.53 7.20
CA VAL A 301 10.80 4.40 8.41
C VAL A 301 10.28 2.97 8.57
N PHE A 302 9.75 2.40 7.48
CA PHE A 302 9.29 1.01 7.43
C PHE A 302 10.41 0.00 7.73
N ALA A 303 11.51 0.06 6.97
CA ALA A 303 12.62 -0.86 7.14
C ALA A 303 13.19 -0.80 8.57
N SER A 304 13.16 0.38 9.19
CA SER A 304 13.59 0.57 10.57
C SER A 304 12.61 0.03 11.61
N SER A 305 11.29 0.07 11.33
CA SER A 305 10.26 -0.50 12.20
C SER A 305 10.21 -2.02 12.17
N GLU A 306 10.75 -2.63 11.11
CA GLU A 306 10.83 -4.08 10.90
C GLU A 306 12.24 -4.66 11.11
N GLY A 307 13.24 -3.82 11.41
CA GLY A 307 14.61 -4.27 11.68
C GLY A 307 15.36 -4.77 10.44
N LEU A 308 14.97 -4.32 9.24
CA LEU A 308 15.54 -4.73 7.96
C LEU A 308 16.87 -4.02 7.68
N LEU A 309 17.94 -4.45 8.36
CA LEU A 309 19.25 -3.76 8.35
C LEU A 309 19.81 -3.51 6.94
N HIS A 310 19.79 -4.52 6.07
CA HIS A 310 20.33 -4.37 4.71
C HIS A 310 19.54 -3.34 3.89
N ARG A 311 18.22 -3.36 4.01
CA ARG A 311 17.32 -2.37 3.41
C ARG A 311 17.57 -0.95 3.91
N VAL A 312 17.76 -0.77 5.22
CA VAL A 312 18.15 0.52 5.80
C VAL A 312 19.48 1.02 5.21
N GLN A 313 20.47 0.13 5.03
CA GLN A 313 21.74 0.48 4.39
C GLN A 313 21.55 0.93 2.94
N LEU A 314 20.75 0.21 2.15
CA LEU A 314 20.45 0.56 0.76
C LEU A 314 19.81 1.95 0.64
N VAL A 315 18.84 2.26 1.51
CA VAL A 315 18.12 3.53 1.49
C VAL A 315 19.01 4.69 1.97
N LEU A 316 19.79 4.51 3.03
CA LEU A 316 20.73 5.55 3.51
C LEU A 316 21.86 5.81 2.50
N ALA A 317 22.30 4.79 1.76
CA ALA A 317 23.29 4.94 0.69
C ALA A 317 22.84 5.90 -0.44
N GLN A 318 21.54 6.17 -0.57
CA GLN A 318 21.01 7.18 -1.49
C GLN A 318 21.09 8.61 -0.97
N GLY A 319 21.59 8.83 0.25
CA GLY A 319 21.60 10.14 0.90
C GLY A 319 20.24 10.55 1.48
N THR A 320 19.38 9.58 1.76
CA THR A 320 18.09 9.78 2.44
C THR A 320 18.34 10.41 3.81
N ASP A 321 17.55 11.42 4.16
CA ASP A 321 17.63 12.08 5.47
C ASP A 321 17.15 11.11 6.55
N PRO A 322 17.99 10.74 7.55
CA PRO A 322 17.59 9.81 8.60
C PRO A 322 16.50 10.37 9.53
N ASP A 323 16.28 11.69 9.53
CA ASP A 323 15.18 12.34 10.26
C ASP A 323 13.98 12.66 9.34
N GLY A 324 14.04 12.26 8.07
CA GLY A 324 12.96 12.36 7.10
C GLY A 324 11.70 11.63 7.57
N ARG A 325 10.54 12.22 7.30
CA ARG A 325 9.22 11.71 7.72
C ARG A 325 8.37 11.23 6.55
N GLY A 326 8.91 11.31 5.34
CA GLY A 326 8.26 10.88 4.11
C GLY A 326 6.92 11.56 3.93
N THR A 327 5.87 10.75 3.91
CA THR A 327 4.48 11.19 3.70
C THR A 327 3.71 11.37 4.99
N GLU A 328 4.37 11.17 6.15
CA GLU A 328 3.72 11.02 7.44
C GLU A 328 2.65 9.91 7.39
N HIS A 329 2.99 8.81 6.71
CA HIS A 329 2.08 7.70 6.47
C HIS A 329 1.34 7.28 7.76
N PRO A 330 0.02 7.06 7.72
CA PRO A 330 -0.77 6.81 8.94
C PRO A 330 -0.29 5.63 9.78
N ILE A 331 0.33 4.61 9.15
CA ILE A 331 0.92 3.46 9.87
C ILE A 331 2.08 3.89 10.78
N PHE A 332 2.88 4.87 10.36
CA PHE A 332 4.06 5.31 11.09
C PHE A 332 3.80 6.49 12.03
N CYS A 333 2.60 7.08 12.01
CA CYS A 333 2.17 8.15 12.93
C CYS A 333 3.16 9.34 13.04
N GLY A 334 3.92 9.63 11.98
CA GLY A 334 4.93 10.70 11.95
C GLY A 334 6.20 10.44 12.78
N HIS A 335 6.44 9.19 13.20
CA HIS A 335 7.68 8.79 13.87
C HIS A 335 8.88 8.82 12.93
N ARG A 336 10.06 9.13 13.49
CA ARG A 336 11.34 9.01 12.78
C ARG A 336 11.81 7.56 12.78
N ALA A 337 12.56 7.18 11.75
CA ALA A 337 13.18 5.86 11.63
C ALA A 337 13.97 5.45 12.90
N TYR A 338 14.74 6.40 13.46
CA TYR A 338 15.55 6.14 14.66
C TYR A 338 14.70 5.91 15.91
N GLU A 339 13.58 6.63 16.04
CA GLU A 339 12.64 6.45 17.17
C GLU A 339 12.06 5.03 17.16
N LEU A 340 11.61 4.54 16.00
CA LEU A 340 11.04 3.20 15.87
C LEU A 340 12.08 2.11 16.12
N ALA A 341 13.25 2.20 15.48
CA ALA A 341 14.31 1.20 15.64
C ALA A 341 14.78 1.08 17.10
N ALA A 342 14.98 2.21 17.77
CA ALA A 342 15.43 2.23 19.16
C ALA A 342 14.36 1.70 20.14
N VAL A 343 13.10 2.08 19.94
CA VAL A 343 11.99 1.64 20.81
C VAL A 343 11.72 0.15 20.65
N VAL A 344 11.76 -0.39 19.42
CA VAL A 344 11.52 -1.82 19.20
C VAL A 344 12.73 -2.68 19.64
N GLY A 345 13.93 -2.09 19.68
CA GLY A 345 15.17 -2.75 20.10
C GLY A 345 16.00 -3.32 18.94
N TYR A 346 15.88 -2.75 17.74
CA TYR A 346 16.73 -3.09 16.60
C TYR A 346 18.04 -2.30 16.68
N THR A 347 18.92 -2.71 17.60
CA THR A 347 20.13 -1.96 17.96
C THR A 347 21.05 -1.66 16.78
N GLU A 348 21.30 -2.63 15.89
CA GLU A 348 22.16 -2.42 14.71
C GLU A 348 21.59 -1.35 13.77
N VAL A 349 20.27 -1.33 13.58
CA VAL A 349 19.59 -0.30 12.78
C VAL A 349 19.66 1.06 13.48
N ALA A 350 19.41 1.10 14.79
CA ALA A 350 19.45 2.32 15.58
C ALA A 350 20.85 2.96 15.58
N GLU A 351 21.90 2.16 15.74
CA GLU A 351 23.29 2.59 15.65
C GLU A 351 23.64 3.09 14.25
N LEU A 352 23.18 2.39 13.21
CA LEU A 352 23.40 2.79 11.82
C LEU A 352 22.77 4.16 11.52
N LEU A 353 21.52 4.38 11.92
CA LEU A 353 20.82 5.66 11.75
C LEU A 353 21.54 6.78 12.50
N ARG A 354 22.00 6.52 13.73
CA ARG A 354 22.76 7.49 14.52
C ARG A 354 24.10 7.85 13.87
N ALA A 355 24.80 6.87 13.31
CA ALA A 355 26.05 7.08 12.56
C ALA A 355 25.83 7.92 11.29
N HIS A 356 24.62 7.89 10.71
CA HIS A 356 24.23 8.72 9.56
C HIS A 356 23.64 10.08 9.95
N GLY A 357 23.67 10.44 11.24
CA GLY A 357 23.32 11.77 11.72
C GLY A 357 21.90 11.94 12.22
N ALA A 358 21.14 10.85 12.45
CA ALA A 358 19.82 10.94 13.09
C ALA A 358 19.92 11.72 14.41
N ALA A 359 19.07 12.73 14.60
CA ALA A 359 19.03 13.51 15.82
C ALA A 359 18.69 12.63 17.05
N PRO A 360 19.19 12.97 18.25
CA PRO A 360 18.97 12.15 19.44
C PRO A 360 17.49 11.90 19.73
N LEU A 361 17.22 10.87 20.53
CA LEU A 361 15.92 10.68 21.13
C LEU A 361 15.65 11.82 22.13
N ASP A 362 14.37 12.15 22.31
CA ASP A 362 13.96 12.93 23.47
C ASP A 362 13.78 12.02 24.70
N ASP A 363 13.66 12.62 25.87
CA ASP A 363 13.50 11.92 27.16
C ASP A 363 12.37 10.87 27.17
N VAL A 364 11.26 11.16 26.48
CA VAL A 364 10.13 10.23 26.35
C VAL A 364 10.48 9.00 25.50
N HIS A 365 11.17 9.19 24.37
CA HIS A 365 11.60 8.06 23.55
C HIS A 365 12.77 7.28 24.18
N GLU A 366 13.65 7.94 24.93
CA GLU A 366 14.68 7.25 25.73
C GLU A 366 14.03 6.33 26.77
N LEU A 367 13.00 6.81 27.47
CA LEU A 367 12.20 6.00 28.38
C LEU A 367 11.52 4.83 27.65
N TYR A 368 10.87 5.07 26.51
CA TYR A 368 10.24 4.01 25.73
C TYR A 368 11.23 2.93 25.32
N ALA A 369 12.41 3.33 24.80
CA ALA A 369 13.45 2.38 24.39
C ALA A 369 13.98 1.56 25.57
N ALA A 370 14.26 2.21 26.71
CA ALA A 370 14.74 1.50 27.89
C ALA A 370 13.72 0.48 28.39
N VAL A 371 12.44 0.87 28.53
CA VAL A 371 11.36 0.00 28.99
C VAL A 371 11.15 -1.18 28.05
N MET A 372 11.08 -0.93 26.74
CA MET A 372 10.86 -1.99 25.74
C MET A 372 12.02 -2.98 25.64
N GLN A 373 13.23 -2.57 26.03
CA GLN A 373 14.43 -3.41 26.10
C GLN A 373 14.67 -4.01 27.50
N GLY A 374 13.77 -3.81 28.46
CA GLY A 374 13.92 -4.31 29.84
C GLY A 374 15.07 -3.67 30.63
N SER A 375 15.52 -2.48 30.20
CA SER A 375 16.57 -1.71 30.86
C SER A 375 15.99 -0.75 31.91
N SER A 376 16.74 -0.50 32.98
CA SER A 376 16.34 0.47 34.02
C SER A 376 16.44 1.89 33.48
N PHE A 377 15.38 2.69 33.71
CA PHE A 377 15.36 4.12 33.41
C PHE A 377 14.64 4.85 34.53
N GLU A 378 15.32 5.82 35.16
CA GLU A 378 14.71 6.66 36.18
C GLU A 378 13.81 7.70 35.50
N ALA A 379 12.50 7.58 35.71
CA ALA A 379 11.52 8.57 35.26
C ALA A 379 10.82 9.18 36.48
N ASP A 380 10.78 10.51 36.54
CA ASP A 380 9.92 11.21 37.48
C ASP A 380 8.45 11.15 37.03
N SER A 381 7.55 11.63 37.90
CA SER A 381 6.13 11.62 37.62
C SER A 381 5.73 12.48 36.41
N ASP A 382 6.48 13.53 36.09
CA ASP A 382 6.18 14.41 34.95
C ASP A 382 6.52 13.69 33.64
N LEU A 383 7.71 13.09 33.57
CA LEU A 383 8.14 12.30 32.43
C LEU A 383 7.20 11.10 32.20
N ALA A 384 6.82 10.39 33.26
CA ALA A 384 5.86 9.29 33.16
C ALA A 384 4.49 9.76 32.62
N ALA A 385 3.96 10.87 33.12
CA ALA A 385 2.69 11.43 32.65
C ALA A 385 2.75 11.86 31.17
N ARG A 386 3.84 12.52 30.76
CA ARG A 386 4.10 12.89 29.36
C ARG A 386 4.20 11.66 28.46
N ALA A 387 4.87 10.61 28.92
CA ALA A 387 5.04 9.36 28.20
C ALA A 387 3.68 8.66 27.97
N VAL A 388 2.83 8.57 28.99
CA VAL A 388 1.48 8.01 28.85
C VAL A 388 0.61 8.87 27.93
N GLN A 389 0.68 10.19 28.06
CA GLN A 389 -0.10 11.10 27.22
C GLN A 389 0.29 11.01 25.73
N ARG A 390 1.59 10.89 25.45
CA ARG A 390 2.10 10.88 24.07
C ARG A 390 1.78 9.58 23.34
N ASN A 391 1.90 8.44 24.00
CA ASN A 391 1.56 7.15 23.40
C ASN A 391 1.01 6.16 24.44
N ARG A 392 -0.27 6.30 24.79
CA ARG A 392 -0.95 5.37 25.69
C ARG A 392 -1.00 3.91 25.20
N PHE A 393 -0.72 3.65 23.92
CA PHE A 393 -0.83 2.33 23.29
C PHE A 393 0.48 1.54 23.27
N LEU A 394 1.56 2.06 23.88
CA LEU A 394 2.83 1.33 23.99
C LEU A 394 2.69 -0.10 24.55
N PRO A 395 1.78 -0.40 25.51
CA PRO A 395 1.54 -1.78 25.96
C PRO A 395 1.09 -2.75 24.86
N LEU A 396 0.37 -2.28 23.83
CA LEU A 396 -0.02 -3.14 22.70
C LEU A 396 1.23 -3.64 21.97
N ARG A 397 2.18 -2.74 21.69
CA ARG A 397 3.42 -3.08 20.99
C ARG A 397 4.33 -3.97 21.82
N ALA A 398 4.42 -3.73 23.14
CA ALA A 398 5.15 -4.62 24.05
C ALA A 398 4.59 -6.05 24.00
N ALA A 399 3.26 -6.18 24.04
CA ALA A 399 2.59 -7.47 24.01
C ALA A 399 2.67 -8.18 22.66
N GLU A 400 2.54 -7.43 21.56
CA GLU A 400 2.71 -7.91 20.19
C GLU A 400 4.10 -8.51 19.97
N LEU A 401 5.14 -7.87 20.51
CA LEU A 401 6.54 -8.29 20.38
C LEU A 401 6.99 -9.30 21.46
N GLY A 402 6.10 -9.67 22.39
CA GLY A 402 6.41 -10.59 23.48
C GLY A 402 7.43 -10.05 24.50
N ARG A 403 7.53 -8.71 24.64
CA ARG A 403 8.42 -8.03 25.59
C ARG A 403 7.86 -8.12 27.01
N THR A 404 7.91 -9.31 27.58
CA THR A 404 7.33 -9.62 28.90
C THR A 404 7.93 -8.73 29.99
N GLU A 405 9.23 -8.45 29.91
CA GLU A 405 9.99 -7.64 30.87
C GLU A 405 9.59 -6.16 30.85
N ALA A 406 8.92 -5.69 29.80
CA ALA A 406 8.46 -4.31 29.69
C ALA A 406 7.16 -4.06 30.48
N LEU A 407 6.40 -5.11 30.85
CA LEU A 407 5.04 -4.96 31.36
C LEU A 407 4.97 -4.39 32.78
N GLU A 408 5.85 -4.82 33.69
CA GLU A 408 5.94 -4.25 35.04
C GLU A 408 6.34 -2.77 35.01
N PRO A 409 7.44 -2.36 34.34
CA PRO A 409 7.77 -0.94 34.23
C PRO A 409 6.64 -0.10 33.61
N LEU A 410 5.99 -0.59 32.54
CA LEU A 410 4.85 0.12 31.94
C LEU A 410 3.72 0.34 32.95
N LYS A 411 3.37 -0.67 33.74
CA LYS A 411 2.35 -0.53 34.79
C LYS A 411 2.77 0.47 35.87
N GLU A 412 4.02 0.41 36.33
CA GLU A 412 4.56 1.33 37.35
C GLU A 412 4.58 2.78 36.87
N LEU A 413 4.84 3.01 35.58
CA LEU A 413 4.77 4.32 34.92
C LEU A 413 3.33 4.81 34.68
N GLY A 414 2.32 4.00 34.99
CA GLY A 414 0.91 4.37 34.90
C GLY A 414 0.25 4.08 33.55
N PHE A 415 0.85 3.24 32.70
CA PHE A 415 0.18 2.75 31.49
C PHE A 415 -0.95 1.79 31.83
N ASP A 416 -2.06 1.91 31.11
CA ASP A 416 -3.20 1.00 31.23
C ASP A 416 -2.94 -0.26 30.41
N LEU A 417 -2.76 -1.41 31.08
CA LEU A 417 -2.58 -2.71 30.43
C LEU A 417 -3.89 -3.28 29.84
N ASN A 418 -5.03 -2.63 30.09
CA ASN A 418 -6.32 -2.91 29.45
C ASN A 418 -6.67 -1.88 28.35
N VAL A 419 -5.73 -1.01 27.96
CA VAL A 419 -5.98 0.00 26.94
C VAL A 419 -6.52 -0.64 25.66
N LEU A 420 -7.68 -0.16 25.22
CA LEU A 420 -8.37 -0.68 24.04
C LEU A 420 -8.07 0.22 22.85
N GLY A 421 -7.26 -0.28 21.92
CA GLY A 421 -7.16 0.24 20.56
C GLY A 421 -8.26 -0.38 19.70
N MET A 422 -7.87 -1.07 18.62
CA MET A 422 -8.77 -2.07 18.00
C MET A 422 -8.90 -3.32 18.90
N ASN A 423 -7.85 -3.63 19.65
CA ASN A 423 -7.73 -4.75 20.58
C ASN A 423 -6.92 -4.33 21.82
N THR A 424 -6.79 -5.21 22.82
CA THR A 424 -6.00 -4.96 24.05
C THR A 424 -4.62 -5.61 23.96
N PRO A 425 -3.65 -5.23 24.83
CA PRO A 425 -2.37 -5.94 24.93
C PRO A 425 -2.53 -7.47 25.04
N LEU A 426 -3.52 -7.93 25.82
CA LEU A 426 -3.76 -9.35 26.00
C LEU A 426 -4.21 -10.05 24.70
N HIS A 427 -4.97 -9.38 23.84
CA HIS A 427 -5.30 -9.91 22.51
C HIS A 427 -4.05 -10.05 21.65
N GLN A 428 -3.15 -9.05 21.66
CA GLN A 428 -1.91 -9.08 20.86
C GLN A 428 -0.98 -10.21 21.30
N ALA A 429 -0.72 -10.35 22.59
CA ALA A 429 0.09 -11.45 23.13
C ALA A 429 -0.55 -12.82 22.83
N ALA A 430 -1.88 -12.91 22.91
CA ALA A 430 -2.61 -14.14 22.66
C ALA A 430 -2.57 -14.56 21.17
N PHE A 431 -2.74 -13.61 20.25
CA PHE A 431 -2.64 -13.83 18.82
C PHE A 431 -1.25 -14.34 18.41
N HIS A 432 -0.18 -13.77 18.96
CA HIS A 432 1.20 -14.15 18.64
C HIS A 432 1.72 -15.37 19.44
N GLY A 433 0.89 -15.93 20.32
CA GLY A 433 1.26 -17.12 21.10
C GLY A 433 2.28 -16.85 22.21
N HIS A 434 2.45 -15.60 22.64
CA HIS A 434 3.41 -15.19 23.65
C HIS A 434 2.91 -15.53 25.06
N LEU A 435 2.92 -16.83 25.40
CA LEU A 435 2.31 -17.36 26.63
C LEU A 435 2.85 -16.71 27.91
N GLU A 436 4.15 -16.45 28.01
CA GLU A 436 4.71 -15.80 29.22
C GLU A 436 4.24 -14.35 29.34
N THR A 437 4.11 -13.63 28.23
CA THR A 437 3.52 -12.29 28.18
C THR A 437 2.04 -12.32 28.57
N VAL A 438 1.27 -13.31 28.10
CA VAL A 438 -0.13 -13.53 28.51
C VAL A 438 -0.24 -13.74 30.02
N LYS A 439 0.56 -14.65 30.59
CA LYS A 439 0.58 -14.90 32.04
C LYS A 439 0.91 -13.65 32.84
N LYS A 440 1.94 -12.91 32.40
CA LYS A 440 2.38 -11.68 33.05
C LYS A 440 1.31 -10.60 33.00
N LEU A 441 0.64 -10.40 31.87
CA LEU A 441 -0.48 -9.47 31.75
C LEU A 441 -1.61 -9.82 32.73
N ILE A 442 -1.99 -11.09 32.84
CA ILE A 442 -3.01 -11.56 33.81
C ILE A 442 -2.56 -11.32 35.26
N GLU A 443 -1.31 -11.66 35.59
CA GLU A 443 -0.73 -11.37 36.92
C GLU A 443 -0.78 -9.88 37.26
N LEU A 444 -0.58 -9.02 36.26
CA LEU A 444 -0.66 -7.57 36.39
C LEU A 444 -2.09 -7.01 36.30
N GLY A 445 -3.11 -7.85 36.22
CA GLY A 445 -4.52 -7.45 36.29
C GLY A 445 -5.16 -7.08 34.95
N ALA A 446 -4.61 -7.56 33.83
CA ALA A 446 -5.30 -7.49 32.54
C ALA A 446 -6.58 -8.33 32.57
N ASP A 447 -7.66 -7.85 31.96
CA ASP A 447 -8.96 -8.48 31.92
C ASP A 447 -9.10 -9.37 30.65
N PRO A 448 -9.16 -10.71 30.79
CA PRO A 448 -9.31 -11.64 29.67
C PRO A 448 -10.71 -11.65 29.05
N THR A 449 -11.67 -10.92 29.63
CA THR A 449 -13.06 -10.90 29.17
C THR A 449 -13.38 -9.74 28.21
N ILE A 450 -12.47 -8.77 28.07
CA ILE A 450 -12.63 -7.64 27.14
C ILE A 450 -12.81 -8.18 25.73
N ARG A 451 -13.76 -7.59 24.99
CA ARG A 451 -14.00 -7.89 23.59
C ARG A 451 -13.48 -6.78 22.70
N ASP A 452 -12.80 -7.17 21.62
CA ASP A 452 -12.29 -6.25 20.61
C ASP A 452 -13.44 -5.57 19.82
N CYS A 453 -13.17 -4.41 19.20
CA CYS A 453 -14.21 -3.64 18.52
C CYS A 453 -14.53 -4.11 17.08
N GLY A 454 -13.66 -4.92 16.47
CA GLY A 454 -13.77 -5.36 15.08
C GLY A 454 -14.56 -6.66 14.94
N TYR A 455 -14.22 -7.67 15.75
CA TYR A 455 -14.76 -9.03 15.67
C TYR A 455 -15.59 -9.40 16.89
N ASN A 456 -15.67 -8.53 17.89
CA ASN A 456 -16.35 -8.80 19.15
C ASN A 456 -15.84 -10.10 19.82
N SER A 457 -14.54 -10.38 19.67
CA SER A 457 -13.86 -11.58 20.15
C SER A 457 -13.02 -11.27 21.39
N THR A 458 -12.72 -12.29 22.19
CA THR A 458 -11.85 -12.19 23.38
C THR A 458 -10.40 -12.55 23.02
N PRO A 459 -9.42 -12.33 23.92
CA PRO A 459 -8.04 -12.78 23.69
C PRO A 459 -7.95 -14.29 23.41
N GLN A 460 -8.75 -15.12 24.09
CA GLN A 460 -8.82 -16.56 23.81
C GLN A 460 -9.30 -16.82 22.39
N GLY A 461 -10.35 -16.13 21.92
CA GLY A 461 -10.86 -16.30 20.56
C GLY A 461 -9.84 -15.89 19.49
N TRP A 462 -9.00 -14.88 19.75
CA TRP A 462 -7.86 -14.53 18.87
C TRP A 462 -6.77 -15.61 18.87
N ALA A 463 -6.45 -16.19 20.03
CA ALA A 463 -5.54 -17.34 20.13
C ALA A 463 -6.07 -18.57 19.37
N GLU A 464 -7.38 -18.86 19.46
CA GLU A 464 -8.03 -19.94 18.71
C GLU A 464 -7.94 -19.70 17.19
N HIS A 465 -8.24 -18.47 16.75
CA HIS A 465 -8.16 -18.08 15.36
C HIS A 465 -6.76 -18.25 14.77
N ASN A 466 -5.72 -17.89 15.53
CA ASN A 466 -4.32 -18.01 15.09
C ASN A 466 -3.64 -19.32 15.56
N HIS A 467 -4.43 -20.32 15.97
CA HIS A 467 -3.96 -21.67 16.33
C HIS A 467 -2.93 -21.74 17.47
N GLN A 468 -3.00 -20.82 18.44
CA GLN A 468 -2.08 -20.72 19.58
C GLN A 468 -2.54 -21.60 20.76
N GLN A 469 -2.50 -22.92 20.59
CA GLN A 469 -3.12 -23.88 21.53
C GLN A 469 -2.69 -23.70 23.00
N HIS A 470 -1.41 -23.45 23.26
CA HIS A 470 -0.90 -23.26 24.62
C HIS A 470 -1.51 -22.03 25.34
N VAL A 471 -1.84 -20.99 24.58
CA VAL A 471 -2.53 -19.81 25.12
C VAL A 471 -4.01 -20.10 25.33
N VAL A 472 -4.65 -20.82 24.40
CA VAL A 472 -6.06 -21.24 24.53
C VAL A 472 -6.25 -22.08 25.81
N ASP A 473 -5.38 -23.06 26.03
CA ASP A 473 -5.43 -23.93 27.21
C ASP A 473 -5.25 -23.14 28.52
N TYR A 474 -4.35 -22.16 28.53
CA TYR A 474 -4.12 -21.31 29.70
C TYR A 474 -5.32 -20.40 29.99
N LEU A 475 -5.80 -19.67 28.97
CA LEU A 475 -6.92 -18.72 29.13
C LEU A 475 -8.24 -19.44 29.43
N GLY A 476 -8.47 -20.62 28.86
CA GLY A 476 -9.65 -21.44 29.17
C GLY A 476 -9.63 -22.07 30.56
N GLY A 477 -8.49 -22.04 31.26
CA GLY A 477 -8.32 -22.51 32.64
C GLY A 477 -8.47 -21.43 33.71
N LEU A 478 -8.63 -20.15 33.33
CA LEU A 478 -8.93 -19.02 34.21
C LEU A 478 -10.43 -18.98 34.55
#